data_AF-A0AA41U2J9-F1
#
_entry.id   AF-A0AA41U2J9-F1
#
_cell.length_a   1.000
_cell.length_b   1.000
_cell.length_c   1.000
_cell.angle_alpha   90.00
_cell.angle_beta   90.00
_cell.angle_gamma   90.00
#
_symmetry.space_group_name_H-M   'P 1'
#
loop_
_entity.id
_entity.type
_entity.pdbx_description
1 polymer ?
#
loop_
_entity_poly.entity_id
_entity_poly.type
_entity_poly.pdbx_seq_one_letter_code
_entity_poly.pdbx_strand_id
1 'polypeptide(L)'
;MTSTDSDVRWLILVIKLPADPSRHRVAVWRELRKIGALSLGQGIWAVPDVPVFASGVKRALALTGAAGGQGLTLQAAGRSEQDAALFRDMFTAARSADWAEFLADCGKFEAEIAKEIRIAKFTLAELEEEEQSLERLRRWHRDLTARDVFGAPEAAEAGERLKHCAAVCEDYAERVFAALHATDQEPS
;
A
#
# COMPACT_ATOMS: atom_id res chain seq x y z
N MET A 1 28.97 12.91 -22.37
CA MET A 1 28.74 11.48 -22.12
C MET A 1 28.72 11.25 -20.62
N THR A 2 27.84 10.34 -20.17
CA THR A 2 27.34 10.04 -18.80
C THR A 2 26.22 10.98 -18.35
N SER A 3 24.96 10.59 -18.17
CA SER A 3 24.33 9.27 -18.03
C SER A 3 23.04 9.27 -18.85
N THR A 4 22.80 8.19 -19.59
CA THR A 4 21.53 7.86 -20.22
C THR A 4 20.47 7.81 -19.12
N ASP A 5 19.56 8.79 -19.07
CA ASP A 5 18.32 8.63 -18.31
C ASP A 5 17.59 7.49 -19.02
N SER A 6 17.64 6.31 -18.42
CA SER A 6 17.07 5.11 -18.99
C SER A 6 15.59 5.38 -19.19
N ASP A 7 15.18 5.50 -20.44
CA ASP A 7 13.80 5.76 -20.85
C ASP A 7 12.92 4.69 -20.18
N VAL A 8 12.15 5.10 -19.16
CA VAL A 8 11.44 4.16 -18.30
C VAL A 8 10.41 3.44 -19.17
N ARG A 9 10.58 2.13 -19.30
CA ARG A 9 9.66 1.28 -20.02
C ARG A 9 8.46 0.97 -19.14
N TRP A 10 7.30 0.90 -19.76
CA TRP A 10 6.02 0.63 -19.11
C TRP A 10 5.41 -0.63 -19.67
N LEU A 11 4.75 -1.40 -18.81
CA LEU A 11 3.81 -2.43 -19.24
C LEU A 11 2.40 -1.84 -19.24
N ILE A 12 1.79 -1.78 -20.41
CA ILE A 12 0.39 -1.40 -20.59
C ILE A 12 -0.44 -2.68 -20.69
N LEU A 13 -1.43 -2.81 -19.82
CA LEU A 13 -2.38 -3.90 -19.78
C LEU A 13 -3.71 -3.43 -20.35
N VAL A 14 -4.15 -4.06 -21.43
CA VAL A 14 -5.48 -3.87 -21.99
C VAL A 14 -6.31 -5.10 -21.63
N ILE A 15 -7.27 -4.92 -20.73
CA ILE A 15 -8.12 -5.97 -20.18
C ILE A 15 -9.55 -5.77 -20.66
N LYS A 16 -10.05 -6.80 -21.35
CA LYS A 16 -11.44 -6.91 -21.80
C LYS A 16 -12.08 -8.08 -21.09
N LEU A 17 -13.20 -7.82 -20.41
CA LEU A 17 -13.95 -8.82 -19.67
C LEU A 17 -15.43 -8.74 -20.05
N PRO A 18 -16.16 -9.86 -20.03
CA PRO A 18 -17.62 -9.86 -20.17
C PRO A 18 -18.31 -8.92 -19.17
N ALA A 19 -19.46 -8.36 -19.56
CA ALA A 19 -20.27 -7.46 -18.74
C ALA A 19 -20.97 -8.18 -17.56
N ASP A 20 -21.20 -9.49 -17.69
CA ASP A 20 -21.73 -10.33 -16.63
C ASP A 20 -20.93 -11.65 -16.55
N PRO A 21 -20.66 -12.19 -15.34
CA PRO A 21 -20.94 -11.63 -14.03
C PRO A 21 -19.93 -10.55 -13.60
N SER A 22 -20.40 -9.52 -12.88
CA SER A 22 -19.57 -8.38 -12.44
C SER A 22 -18.40 -8.78 -11.54
N ARG A 23 -18.52 -9.88 -10.78
CA ARG A 23 -17.49 -10.38 -9.85
C ARG A 23 -16.13 -10.58 -10.50
N HIS A 24 -16.08 -10.98 -11.78
CA HIS A 24 -14.82 -11.21 -12.48
C HIS A 24 -14.08 -9.89 -12.74
N ARG A 25 -14.80 -8.84 -13.17
CA ARG A 25 -14.23 -7.50 -13.32
C ARG A 25 -13.74 -6.95 -11.98
N VAL A 26 -14.53 -7.14 -10.93
CA VAL A 26 -14.15 -6.70 -9.57
C VAL A 26 -12.88 -7.42 -9.10
N ALA A 27 -12.75 -8.73 -9.33
CA ALA A 27 -11.56 -9.48 -8.95
C ALA A 27 -10.29 -8.98 -9.67
N VAL A 28 -10.35 -8.76 -10.98
CA VAL A 28 -9.21 -8.22 -11.75
C VAL A 28 -8.90 -6.78 -11.35
N TRP A 29 -9.92 -5.95 -11.15
CA TRP A 29 -9.75 -4.58 -10.66
C TRP A 29 -9.07 -4.53 -9.29
N ARG A 30 -9.49 -5.39 -8.35
CA ARG A 30 -8.88 -5.49 -7.03
C ARG A 30 -7.42 -5.92 -7.11
N GLU A 31 -7.08 -6.88 -7.95
CA GLU A 31 -5.69 -7.32 -8.13
C GLU A 31 -4.81 -6.19 -8.69
N LEU A 32 -5.30 -5.46 -9.69
CA LEU A 32 -4.57 -4.34 -10.29
C LEU A 32 -4.37 -3.17 -9.32
N ARG A 33 -5.41 -2.84 -8.56
CA ARG A 33 -5.31 -1.85 -7.47
C ARG A 33 -4.33 -2.30 -6.40
N LYS A 34 -4.42 -3.57 -5.99
CA LYS A 34 -3.51 -4.16 -5.00
C LYS A 34 -2.06 -4.04 -5.44
N ILE A 35 -1.73 -4.18 -6.72
CA ILE A 35 -0.32 -4.11 -7.15
C ILE A 35 0.14 -2.67 -7.44
N GLY A 36 -0.72 -1.65 -7.26
CA GLY A 36 -0.39 -0.26 -7.54
C GLY A 36 -0.42 0.10 -9.03
N ALA A 37 -1.15 -0.64 -9.86
CA ALA A 37 -1.28 -0.29 -11.28
C ALA A 37 -2.02 1.04 -11.46
N LEU A 38 -1.46 1.92 -12.29
CA LEU A 38 -2.08 3.18 -12.68
C LEU A 38 -3.20 2.91 -13.68
N SER A 39 -4.39 3.45 -13.42
CA SER A 39 -5.50 3.35 -14.37
C SER A 39 -5.42 4.48 -15.38
N LEU A 40 -5.36 4.15 -16.68
CA LEU A 40 -5.33 5.11 -17.79
C LEU A 40 -6.70 5.30 -18.45
N GLY A 41 -7.64 4.41 -18.15
CA GLY A 41 -8.97 4.41 -18.73
C GLY A 41 -9.66 3.06 -18.54
N GLN A 42 -10.83 2.90 -19.16
CA GLN A 42 -11.62 1.67 -19.05
C GLN A 42 -10.83 0.46 -19.56
N GLY A 43 -10.47 -0.44 -18.64
CA GLY A 43 -9.71 -1.64 -18.94
C GLY A 43 -8.25 -1.40 -19.32
N ILE A 44 -7.74 -0.17 -19.24
CA ILE A 44 -6.35 0.17 -19.56
C ILE A 44 -5.60 0.51 -18.28
N TRP A 45 -4.53 -0.23 -18.02
CA TRP A 45 -3.71 -0.11 -16.82
C TRP A 45 -2.24 -0.05 -17.18
N ALA A 46 -1.45 0.55 -16.30
CA ALA A 46 -0.03 0.69 -16.50
C ALA A 46 0.76 0.42 -15.22
N VAL A 47 1.91 -0.20 -15.38
CA VAL A 47 2.96 -0.30 -14.36
C VAL A 47 4.32 -0.05 -15.00
N PRO A 48 5.30 0.50 -14.29
CA PRO A 48 6.68 0.47 -14.74
C PRO A 48 7.13 -0.97 -15.01
N ASP A 49 7.89 -1.20 -16.07
CA ASP A 49 8.40 -2.51 -16.47
C ASP A 49 9.60 -2.90 -15.59
N VAL A 50 9.31 -3.18 -14.32
CA VAL A 50 10.28 -3.58 -13.30
C VAL A 50 9.80 -4.82 -12.55
N PRO A 51 10.71 -5.64 -11.97
CA PRO A 51 10.37 -6.95 -11.43
C PRO A 51 9.25 -6.97 -10.37
N VAL A 52 9.09 -5.91 -9.58
CA VAL A 52 8.11 -5.87 -8.48
C VAL A 52 6.67 -6.09 -8.94
N PHE A 53 6.32 -5.67 -10.16
CA PHE A 53 4.96 -5.82 -10.69
C PHE A 53 4.71 -7.15 -11.39
N ALA A 54 5.75 -7.89 -11.79
CA ALA A 54 5.64 -9.06 -12.67
C ALA A 54 4.67 -10.12 -12.12
N SER A 55 4.74 -10.43 -10.83
CA SER A 55 3.85 -11.41 -10.19
C SER A 55 2.39 -10.94 -10.18
N GLY A 56 2.16 -9.65 -9.94
CA GLY A 56 0.85 -9.02 -9.93
C GLY A 56 0.20 -8.99 -11.30
N VAL A 57 0.97 -8.58 -12.31
CA VAL A 57 0.55 -8.59 -13.72
C VAL A 57 0.14 -10.00 -14.13
N LYS A 58 0.96 -11.01 -13.82
CA LYS A 58 0.65 -12.42 -14.14
C LYS A 58 -0.65 -12.88 -13.49
N ARG A 59 -0.90 -12.52 -12.23
CA ARG A 59 -2.17 -12.85 -11.54
C ARG A 59 -3.37 -12.16 -12.17
N ALA A 60 -3.28 -10.88 -12.49
CA ALA A 60 -4.35 -10.14 -13.15
C ALA A 60 -4.72 -10.74 -14.52
N LEU A 61 -3.71 -11.13 -15.32
CA LEU A 61 -3.93 -11.80 -16.60
C LEU A 61 -4.53 -13.21 -16.43
N ALA A 62 -4.09 -13.97 -15.43
CA ALA A 62 -4.66 -15.28 -15.13
C ALA A 62 -6.14 -15.18 -14.71
N LEU A 63 -6.49 -14.23 -13.83
CA LEU A 63 -7.87 -13.92 -13.45
C LEU A 63 -8.71 -13.51 -14.66
N THR A 64 -8.12 -12.74 -15.57
CA THR A 64 -8.79 -12.32 -16.82
C THR A 64 -9.11 -13.51 -17.71
N GLY A 65 -8.13 -14.39 -17.96
CA GLY A 65 -8.31 -15.58 -18.79
C GLY A 65 -9.30 -16.58 -18.18
N ALA A 66 -9.24 -16.81 -16.87
CA ALA A 66 -10.18 -17.68 -16.16
C ALA A 66 -11.64 -17.21 -16.24
N ALA A 67 -11.84 -15.90 -16.45
CA ALA A 67 -13.16 -15.31 -16.64
C ALA A 67 -13.63 -15.27 -18.11
N GLY A 68 -12.91 -15.90 -19.04
CA GLY A 68 -13.20 -15.85 -20.48
C GLY A 68 -12.92 -14.47 -21.10
N GLY A 69 -12.15 -13.63 -20.41
CA GLY A 69 -11.71 -12.33 -20.91
C GLY A 69 -10.47 -12.42 -21.80
N GLN A 70 -10.08 -11.27 -22.33
CA GLN A 70 -8.86 -11.09 -23.11
C GLN A 70 -7.96 -10.07 -22.41
N GLY A 71 -6.72 -10.46 -22.16
CA GLY A 71 -5.67 -9.57 -21.68
C GLY A 71 -4.59 -9.41 -22.75
N LEU A 72 -4.20 -8.18 -23.03
CA LEU A 72 -3.07 -7.84 -23.90
C LEU A 72 -2.06 -7.05 -23.09
N THR A 73 -0.78 -7.41 -23.18
CA THR A 73 0.32 -6.64 -22.58
C THR A 73 1.14 -6.02 -23.69
N LEU A 74 1.38 -4.71 -23.58
CA LEU A 74 2.21 -3.94 -24.50
C LEU A 74 3.36 -3.33 -23.72
N GLN A 75 4.53 -3.24 -24.33
CA GLN A 75 5.60 -2.39 -23.81
C GLN A 75 5.50 -1.00 -24.44
N ALA A 76 5.52 0.03 -23.61
CA ALA A 76 5.42 1.42 -24.04
C ALA A 76 6.49 2.30 -23.38
N ALA A 77 6.69 3.48 -23.96
CA ALA A 77 7.43 4.59 -23.39
C ALA A 77 6.72 5.89 -23.80
N GLY A 78 7.10 7.02 -23.21
CA GLY A 78 6.63 8.33 -23.69
C GLY A 78 7.02 8.54 -25.15
N ARG A 79 6.14 9.17 -25.94
CA ARG A 79 6.46 9.47 -27.35
C ARG A 79 7.45 10.63 -27.46
N SER A 80 7.34 11.60 -26.56
CA SER A 80 8.32 12.65 -26.31
C SER A 80 8.80 12.59 -24.86
N GLU A 81 9.86 13.34 -24.54
CA GLU A 81 10.30 13.55 -23.16
C GLU A 81 9.19 14.15 -22.28
N GLN A 82 8.35 15.03 -22.85
CA GLN A 82 7.20 15.59 -22.11
C GLN A 82 6.17 14.51 -21.78
N ASP A 83 5.87 13.61 -22.72
CA ASP A 83 4.93 12.50 -22.48
C ASP A 83 5.49 11.51 -21.45
N ALA A 84 6.81 11.25 -21.49
CA ALA A 84 7.48 10.39 -20.51
C ALA A 84 7.42 10.99 -19.09
N ALA A 85 7.69 12.30 -18.97
CA ALA A 85 7.58 13.03 -17.70
C ALA A 85 6.14 13.02 -17.18
N LEU A 86 5.15 13.36 -18.02
CA LEU A 86 3.74 13.36 -17.64
C LEU A 86 3.30 11.98 -17.13
N PHE A 87 3.71 10.90 -17.79
CA PHE A 87 3.32 9.56 -17.36
C PHE A 87 3.95 9.15 -16.02
N ARG A 88 5.20 9.54 -15.79
CA ARG A 88 5.88 9.40 -14.49
C ARG A 88 5.14 10.19 -13.40
N ASP A 89 4.75 11.42 -13.68
CA ASP A 89 4.03 12.29 -12.74
C ASP A 89 2.66 11.71 -12.38
N MET A 90 1.91 11.19 -13.37
CA MET A 90 0.62 10.51 -13.12
C MET A 90 0.78 9.31 -12.18
N PHE A 91 1.82 8.50 -12.37
CA PHE A 91 2.06 7.35 -11.48
C PHE A 91 2.50 7.79 -10.09
N THR A 92 3.39 8.79 -10.01
CA THR A 92 3.87 9.35 -8.75
C THR A 92 2.71 9.96 -7.96
N ALA A 93 1.82 10.72 -8.61
CA ALA A 93 0.62 11.27 -7.98
C ALA A 93 -0.31 10.18 -7.42
N ALA A 94 -0.43 9.04 -8.11
CA ALA A 94 -1.17 7.89 -7.59
C ALA A 94 -0.49 7.28 -6.34
N ARG A 95 0.84 7.21 -6.30
CA ARG A 95 1.60 6.78 -5.11
C ARG A 95 1.49 7.77 -3.95
N SER A 96 1.54 9.07 -4.23
CA SER A 96 1.32 10.11 -3.22
C SER A 96 -0.06 9.99 -2.56
N ALA A 97 -1.11 9.68 -3.34
CA ALA A 97 -2.43 9.43 -2.77
C ALA A 97 -2.45 8.18 -1.86
N ASP A 98 -1.79 7.10 -2.26
CA ASP A 98 -1.68 5.88 -1.44
C ASP A 98 -0.92 6.17 -0.12
N TRP A 99 0.15 6.98 -0.18
CA TRP A 99 0.92 7.39 1.01
C TRP A 99 0.13 8.34 1.92
N ALA A 100 -0.67 9.24 1.37
CA ALA A 100 -1.54 10.10 2.16
C ALA A 100 -2.59 9.30 2.95
N GLU A 101 -3.13 8.23 2.36
CA GLU A 101 -4.03 7.29 3.06
C GLU A 101 -3.29 6.58 4.21
N PHE A 102 -2.07 6.12 3.96
CA PHE A 102 -1.23 5.49 4.98
C PHE A 102 -0.93 6.43 6.16
N LEU A 103 -0.57 7.69 5.88
CA LEU A 103 -0.34 8.71 6.90
C LEU A 103 -1.60 8.99 7.73
N ALA A 104 -2.77 9.03 7.09
CA ALA A 104 -4.03 9.19 7.80
C ALA A 104 -4.32 8.00 8.73
N ASP A 105 -4.04 6.77 8.30
CA ASP A 105 -4.22 5.57 9.12
C ASP A 105 -3.21 5.47 10.28
N CYS A 106 -1.97 5.94 10.10
CA CYS A 106 -1.04 6.14 11.22
C CYS A 106 -1.63 7.09 12.28
N GLY A 107 -2.24 8.21 11.82
CA GLY A 107 -2.92 9.15 12.70
C GLY A 107 -4.11 8.54 13.46
N LYS A 108 -4.90 7.66 12.82
CA LYS A 108 -5.99 6.94 13.48
C LYS A 108 -5.48 5.97 14.54
N PHE A 109 -4.43 5.21 14.23
CA PHE A 109 -3.80 4.27 15.15
C PHE A 109 -3.32 4.97 16.42
N GLU A 110 -2.60 6.09 16.28
CA GLU A 110 -2.15 6.86 17.44
C GLU A 110 -3.31 7.45 18.26
N ALA A 111 -4.38 7.89 17.59
CA ALA A 111 -5.55 8.39 18.27
C ALA A 111 -6.28 7.31 19.08
N GLU A 112 -6.29 6.06 18.60
CA GLU A 112 -6.88 4.93 19.32
C GLU A 112 -6.05 4.59 20.56
N ILE A 113 -4.72 4.42 20.45
CA ILE A 113 -3.86 4.18 21.62
C ILE A 113 -3.99 5.33 22.64
N ALA A 114 -3.99 6.58 22.19
CA ALA A 114 -4.14 7.73 23.09
C ALA A 114 -5.49 7.72 23.82
N LYS A 115 -6.55 7.20 23.19
CA LYS A 115 -7.86 7.01 23.80
C LYS A 115 -7.82 5.88 24.82
N GLU A 116 -7.22 4.74 24.52
CA GLU A 116 -7.07 3.62 25.47
C GLU A 116 -6.31 4.02 26.73
N ILE A 117 -5.19 4.74 26.56
CA ILE A 117 -4.42 5.32 27.68
C ILE A 117 -5.29 6.25 28.52
N ARG A 118 -6.10 7.11 27.88
CA ARG A 118 -6.96 8.08 28.58
C ARG A 118 -8.01 7.41 29.45
N ILE A 119 -8.58 6.30 28.99
CA ILE A 119 -9.59 5.53 29.74
C ILE A 119 -8.96 4.42 30.61
N ALA A 120 -7.61 4.37 30.70
CA ALA A 120 -6.84 3.38 31.44
C ALA A 120 -7.21 1.93 31.09
N LYS A 121 -7.51 1.65 29.82
CA LYS A 121 -7.92 0.32 29.34
C LYS A 121 -6.71 -0.60 29.15
N PHE A 122 -6.01 -0.91 30.23
CA PHE A 122 -4.75 -1.65 30.18
C PHE A 122 -4.98 -3.16 30.30
N THR A 123 -5.21 -3.84 29.18
CA THR A 123 -5.39 -5.30 29.16
C THR A 123 -4.53 -5.96 28.08
N LEU A 124 -4.18 -7.23 28.27
CA LEU A 124 -3.43 -7.99 27.27
C LEU A 124 -4.17 -8.10 25.93
N ALA A 125 -5.50 -8.21 25.96
CA ALA A 125 -6.31 -8.33 24.74
C ALA A 125 -6.21 -7.06 23.88
N GLU A 126 -6.30 -5.87 24.49
CA GLU A 126 -6.13 -4.61 23.75
C GLU A 126 -4.70 -4.45 23.22
N LEU A 127 -3.69 -4.81 24.04
CA LEU A 127 -2.30 -4.79 23.57
C LEU A 127 -2.10 -5.68 22.33
N GLU A 128 -2.63 -6.92 22.35
CA GLU A 128 -2.57 -7.82 21.20
C GLU A 128 -3.29 -7.25 19.96
N GLU A 129 -4.41 -6.56 20.14
CA GLU A 129 -5.12 -5.90 19.03
C GLU A 129 -4.29 -4.75 18.43
N GLU A 130 -3.63 -3.94 19.26
CA GLU A 130 -2.80 -2.83 18.81
C GLU A 130 -1.50 -3.31 18.14
N GLU A 131 -0.87 -4.36 18.65
CA GLU A 131 0.29 -5.00 18.00
C GLU A 131 -0.07 -5.55 16.61
N GLN A 132 -1.26 -6.14 16.47
CA GLN A 132 -1.77 -6.59 15.17
C GLN A 132 -2.03 -5.40 14.23
N SER A 133 -2.59 -4.30 14.73
CA SER A 133 -2.78 -3.06 13.98
C SER A 133 -1.45 -2.49 13.48
N LEU A 134 -0.43 -2.45 14.34
CA LEU A 134 0.91 -2.00 13.97
C LEU A 134 1.55 -2.91 12.91
N GLU A 135 1.40 -4.23 13.01
CA GLU A 135 1.93 -5.15 11.99
C GLU A 135 1.21 -4.98 10.63
N ARG A 136 -0.09 -4.64 10.64
CA ARG A 136 -0.80 -4.26 9.41
C ARG A 136 -0.19 -3.00 8.79
N LEU A 137 0.08 -1.95 9.57
CA LEU A 137 0.75 -0.74 9.09
C LEU A 137 2.16 -1.05 8.54
N ARG A 138 2.98 -1.83 9.25
CA ARG A 138 4.31 -2.25 8.79
C ARG A 138 4.27 -3.00 7.46
N ARG A 139 3.31 -3.92 7.30
CA ARG A 139 3.12 -4.63 6.03
C ARG A 139 2.70 -3.68 4.91
N TRP A 140 1.75 -2.78 5.17
CA TRP A 140 1.28 -1.83 4.18
C TRP A 140 2.40 -0.87 3.73
N HIS A 141 3.18 -0.32 4.66
CA HIS A 141 4.34 0.51 4.35
C HIS A 141 5.34 -0.20 3.43
N ARG A 142 5.70 -1.46 3.74
CA ARG A 142 6.59 -2.28 2.89
C ARG A 142 6.01 -2.45 1.48
N ASP A 143 4.72 -2.73 1.39
CA ASP A 143 4.00 -2.88 0.13
C ASP A 143 3.99 -1.59 -0.71
N LEU A 144 3.78 -0.42 -0.08
CA LEU A 144 3.83 0.89 -0.74
C LEU A 144 5.25 1.21 -1.21
N THR A 145 6.24 1.05 -0.33
CA THR A 145 7.67 1.26 -0.64
C THR A 145 8.10 0.45 -1.86
N ALA A 146 7.69 -0.82 -1.93
CA ALA A 146 8.07 -1.71 -3.03
C ALA A 146 7.50 -1.24 -4.40
N ARG A 147 6.34 -0.58 -4.41
CA ARG A 147 5.63 -0.16 -5.62
C ARG A 147 5.90 1.30 -5.99
N ASP A 148 6.47 2.08 -5.07
CA ASP A 148 6.86 3.46 -5.28
C ASP A 148 8.20 3.57 -6.03
N VAL A 149 8.13 3.31 -7.33
CA VAL A 149 9.32 3.22 -8.20
C VAL A 149 10.01 4.57 -8.40
N PHE A 150 9.27 5.67 -8.33
CA PHE A 150 9.79 7.01 -8.63
C PHE A 150 10.04 7.86 -7.39
N GLY A 151 9.60 7.41 -6.22
CA GLY A 151 9.78 8.10 -4.95
C GLY A 151 8.81 9.27 -4.81
N ALA A 152 7.65 8.99 -4.23
CA ALA A 152 6.71 10.02 -3.82
C ALA A 152 7.30 10.85 -2.65
N PRO A 153 7.05 12.17 -2.61
CA PRO A 153 7.60 13.05 -1.58
C PRO A 153 7.19 12.65 -0.14
N GLU A 154 6.02 12.02 0.03
CA GLU A 154 5.48 11.59 1.31
C GLU A 154 6.20 10.36 1.92
N ALA A 155 6.96 9.61 1.12
CA ALA A 155 7.51 8.32 1.54
C ALA A 155 8.45 8.44 2.77
N ALA A 156 9.23 9.52 2.84
CA ALA A 156 10.12 9.77 3.98
C ALA A 156 9.35 10.07 5.27
N GLU A 157 8.32 10.92 5.18
CA GLU A 157 7.45 11.24 6.31
C GLU A 157 6.71 10.00 6.79
N ALA A 158 6.19 9.18 5.87
CA ALA A 158 5.52 7.91 6.19
C ALA A 158 6.42 6.95 6.98
N GLY A 159 7.71 6.88 6.62
CA GLY A 159 8.69 6.08 7.35
C GLY A 159 8.91 6.58 8.78
N GLU A 160 9.03 7.88 8.99
CA GLU A 160 9.15 8.47 10.34
C GLU A 160 7.86 8.31 11.14
N ARG A 161 6.70 8.44 10.50
CA ARG A 161 5.40 8.27 11.16
C ARG A 161 5.19 6.85 11.64
N LEU A 162 5.57 5.85 10.84
CA LEU A 162 5.52 4.44 11.24
C LEU A 162 6.42 4.14 12.44
N LYS A 163 7.63 4.74 12.50
CA LYS A 163 8.51 4.61 13.68
C LYS A 163 7.85 5.20 14.91
N HIS A 164 7.18 6.34 14.77
CA HIS A 164 6.44 6.95 15.87
C HIS A 164 5.27 6.08 16.34
N CYS A 165 4.48 5.51 15.44
CA CYS A 165 3.44 4.54 15.79
C CYS A 165 4.02 3.37 16.59
N ALA A 166 5.18 2.84 16.18
CA ALA A 166 5.83 1.76 16.91
C ALA A 166 6.23 2.16 18.34
N ALA A 167 6.79 3.36 18.52
CA ALA A 167 7.15 3.87 19.85
C ALA A 167 5.93 4.10 20.74
N VAL A 168 4.81 4.60 20.17
CA VAL A 168 3.54 4.78 20.91
C VAL A 168 2.97 3.43 21.36
N CYS A 169 3.06 2.40 20.53
CA CYS A 169 2.65 1.04 20.88
C CYS A 169 3.52 0.43 21.99
N GLU A 170 4.83 0.70 21.96
CA GLU A 170 5.77 0.25 22.98
C GLU A 170 5.49 0.90 24.34
N ASP A 171 5.27 2.23 24.40
CA ASP A 171 4.86 2.93 25.63
C ASP A 171 3.54 2.37 26.18
N TYR A 172 2.59 2.06 25.30
CA TYR A 172 1.34 1.43 25.71
C TYR A 172 1.56 0.04 26.31
N ALA A 173 2.40 -0.79 25.68
CA ALA A 173 2.76 -2.11 26.20
C ALA A 173 3.38 -2.03 27.60
N GLU A 174 4.32 -1.10 27.82
CA GLU A 174 4.93 -0.89 29.13
C GLU A 174 3.89 -0.55 30.21
N ARG A 175 2.90 0.29 29.89
CA ARG A 175 1.80 0.62 30.81
C ARG A 175 0.91 -0.58 31.10
N VAL A 176 0.59 -1.39 30.09
CA VAL A 176 -0.19 -2.62 30.25
C VAL A 176 0.53 -3.57 31.19
N PHE A 177 1.83 -3.82 30.98
CA PHE A 177 2.60 -4.66 31.88
C PHE A 177 2.67 -4.09 33.28
N ALA A 178 2.92 -2.79 33.46
CA ALA A 178 2.94 -2.16 34.78
C ALA A 178 1.60 -2.32 35.53
N ALA A 179 0.47 -2.16 34.83
CA ALA A 179 -0.86 -2.34 35.41
C ALA A 179 -1.12 -3.78 35.88
N LEU A 180 -0.71 -4.79 35.08
CA LEU A 180 -0.86 -6.20 35.42
C LEU A 180 -0.01 -6.59 36.65
N HIS A 181 1.22 -6.11 36.73
CA HIS A 181 2.09 -6.37 37.90
C HIS A 181 1.54 -5.69 39.17
N ALA A 182 0.89 -4.53 39.04
CA ALA A 182 0.27 -3.86 40.19
C ALA A 182 -0.95 -4.64 40.71
N THR A 183 -1.75 -5.26 39.82
CA THR A 183 -2.89 -6.11 40.23
C THR A 183 -2.45 -7.43 40.88
N ASP A 184 -1.29 -7.97 40.52
CA ASP A 184 -0.73 -9.19 41.13
C ASP A 184 -0.12 -8.94 42.53
N GLN A 185 0.09 -7.68 42.93
CA GLN A 185 0.73 -7.31 44.19
C GLN A 185 -0.24 -6.88 45.31
N GLU A 186 -1.57 -6.91 45.12
CA GLU A 186 -2.52 -6.68 46.22
C GLU A 186 -2.53 -7.87 47.21
N PRO A 187 -2.05 -7.70 48.46
CA PRO A 187 -2.09 -8.77 49.47
C PRO A 187 -3.46 -8.82 50.16
N SER A 188 -3.89 -10.03 50.50
CA SER A 188 -5.06 -10.34 51.34
C SER A 188 -4.99 -9.74 52.75
#